data_AF-A0A7C6VD83-F1
#
_entry.id   AF-A0A7C6VD83-F1
#
_cell.length_a   1.000
_cell.length_b   1.000
_cell.length_c   1.000
_cell.angle_alpha   90.00
_cell.angle_beta   90.00
_cell.angle_gamma   90.00
#
_symmetry.space_group_name_H-M   'P 1'
#
loop_
_entity.id
_entity.type
_entity.pdbx_description
1 polymer ?
#
loop_
_entity_poly.entity_id
_entity_poly.type
_entity_poly.pdbx_seq_one_letter_code
_entity_poly.pdbx_strand_id
1 'polypeptide(L)'
;IRARAKKLQGASIYLDVTSVGATENIMMAACLAEGKTVIENAAKEPEIVDVANLLNAMGANVKGAGTDVIRIQGVKRLQGVHHTIIPDRIEAGTFMIAAAATRGEVVIEDVIPEHLEPVIAKLREAGALVEVGEDSIKVTGREEPYQPLDIKTLPYPGFPTDLQSPMTALLTTAAGTSIIKENIFENRFRHVDEFKRMGAQIKVEGRTAVVEGVDFMSGARVRATDLRAGAALIIAALMARGETIIQGTEHIDRGYENITGKFRALGARIRRED
;
A
#
# COMPACT_ATOMS: atom_id res chain seq x y z
N ILE A 1 -13.17 -16.02 -20.05
CA ILE A 1 -12.94 -15.70 -21.48
C ILE A 1 -11.95 -16.73 -22.03
N ARG A 2 -12.19 -17.36 -23.18
CA ARG A 2 -11.23 -18.25 -23.88
C ARG A 2 -10.92 -17.63 -25.23
N ALA A 3 -9.66 -17.26 -25.47
CA ALA A 3 -9.18 -16.69 -26.73
C ALA A 3 -8.13 -17.63 -27.36
N ARG A 4 -8.08 -17.71 -28.70
CA ARG A 4 -7.12 -18.52 -29.45
C ARG A 4 -6.57 -17.73 -30.63
N ALA A 5 -5.25 -17.74 -30.80
CA ALA A 5 -4.56 -17.17 -31.95
C ALA A 5 -3.51 -18.15 -32.46
N LYS A 6 -3.16 -18.07 -33.75
CA LYS A 6 -2.06 -18.89 -34.32
C LYS A 6 -0.70 -18.44 -33.80
N LYS A 7 -0.53 -17.13 -33.57
CA LYS A 7 0.66 -16.49 -33.02
C LYS A 7 0.26 -15.24 -32.25
N LEU A 8 1.03 -14.89 -31.23
CA LEU A 8 0.90 -13.63 -30.52
C LEU A 8 1.74 -12.56 -31.24
N GLN A 9 1.15 -11.41 -31.54
CA GLN A 9 1.81 -10.30 -32.22
C GLN A 9 1.83 -9.07 -31.32
N GLY A 10 2.86 -8.24 -31.49
CA GLY A 10 2.92 -6.95 -30.82
C GLY A 10 1.85 -5.98 -31.32
N ALA A 11 1.43 -5.06 -30.45
CA ALA A 11 0.39 -4.08 -30.75
C ALA A 11 0.65 -2.75 -30.01
N SER A 12 0.05 -1.66 -30.49
CA SER A 12 -0.07 -0.42 -29.72
C SER A 12 -1.36 -0.48 -28.91
N ILE A 13 -1.24 -0.40 -27.59
CA ILE A 13 -2.34 -0.58 -26.64
C ILE A 13 -2.40 0.65 -25.76
N TYR A 14 -3.50 1.39 -25.83
CA TYR A 14 -3.81 2.46 -24.88
C TYR A 14 -4.72 1.90 -23.78
N LEU A 15 -4.32 2.05 -22.52
CA LEU A 15 -5.16 1.64 -21.38
C LEU A 15 -6.08 2.80 -20.99
N ASP A 16 -7.40 2.61 -21.14
CA ASP A 16 -8.39 3.63 -20.73
C ASP A 16 -8.34 3.93 -19.22
N VAL A 17 -7.94 2.94 -18.43
CA VAL A 17 -7.71 3.06 -16.99
C VAL A 17 -6.36 2.46 -16.67
N THR A 18 -5.53 3.21 -15.95
CA THR A 18 -4.25 2.73 -15.44
C THR A 18 -4.47 1.52 -14.54
N SER A 19 -3.91 0.37 -14.92
CA SER A 19 -4.10 -0.90 -14.23
C SER A 19 -2.78 -1.64 -14.10
N VAL A 20 -2.37 -1.91 -12.86
CA VAL A 20 -1.16 -2.66 -12.52
C VAL A 20 -1.19 -4.03 -13.19
N GLY A 21 -2.21 -4.84 -12.88
CA GLY A 21 -2.31 -6.20 -13.41
C GLY A 21 -2.46 -6.27 -14.94
N ALA A 22 -3.14 -5.30 -15.57
CA ALA A 22 -3.20 -5.26 -17.04
C ALA A 22 -1.82 -4.95 -17.64
N THR A 23 -1.11 -3.98 -17.06
CA THR A 23 0.24 -3.59 -17.51
C THR A 23 1.22 -4.76 -17.41
N GLU A 24 1.25 -5.45 -16.25
CA GLU A 24 2.11 -6.63 -16.04
C GLU A 24 1.78 -7.76 -17.02
N ASN A 25 0.49 -8.08 -17.19
CA ASN A 25 0.07 -9.19 -18.02
C ASN A 25 0.37 -8.95 -19.51
N ILE A 26 0.11 -7.72 -20.00
CA ILE A 26 0.48 -7.33 -21.36
C ILE A 26 2.00 -7.34 -21.53
N MET A 27 2.75 -6.80 -20.56
CA MET A 27 4.21 -6.74 -20.62
C MET A 27 4.83 -8.16 -20.67
N MET A 28 4.39 -9.08 -19.82
CA MET A 28 4.83 -10.47 -19.83
C MET A 28 4.49 -11.17 -21.16
N ALA A 29 3.25 -11.01 -21.64
CA ALA A 29 2.83 -11.60 -22.91
C ALA A 29 3.62 -11.05 -24.10
N ALA A 30 3.91 -9.74 -24.11
CA ALA A 30 4.64 -9.06 -25.17
C ALA A 30 6.11 -9.50 -25.30
N CYS A 31 6.73 -10.01 -24.23
CA CYS A 31 8.14 -10.41 -24.25
C CYS A 31 8.45 -11.52 -25.26
N LEU A 32 7.48 -12.40 -25.58
CA LEU A 32 7.62 -13.48 -26.57
C LEU A 32 6.72 -13.29 -27.81
N ALA A 33 6.08 -12.14 -27.94
CA ALA A 33 5.25 -11.83 -29.10
C ALA A 33 6.09 -11.52 -30.36
N GLU A 34 5.54 -11.72 -31.55
CA GLU A 34 6.21 -11.28 -32.78
C GLU A 34 6.04 -9.77 -32.96
N GLY A 35 7.14 -9.02 -32.94
CA GLY A 35 7.17 -7.59 -33.21
C GLY A 35 7.24 -6.71 -31.96
N LYS A 36 6.80 -5.46 -32.10
CA LYS A 36 6.87 -4.43 -31.05
C LYS A 36 5.51 -4.22 -30.41
N THR A 37 5.47 -4.20 -29.10
CA THR A 37 4.33 -3.77 -28.29
C THR A 37 4.62 -2.42 -27.67
N VAL A 38 3.62 -1.54 -27.64
CA VAL A 38 3.65 -0.28 -26.90
C VAL A 38 2.43 -0.26 -25.98
N ILE A 39 2.66 -0.05 -24.69
CA ILE A 39 1.61 0.17 -23.70
C ILE A 39 1.63 1.65 -23.36
N GLU A 40 0.55 2.36 -23.65
CA GLU A 40 0.34 3.76 -23.31
C GLU A 40 -0.63 3.86 -22.13
N ASN A 41 -0.42 4.87 -21.27
CA ASN A 41 -1.08 5.01 -19.97
C ASN A 41 -0.81 3.79 -19.06
N ALA A 42 0.43 3.31 -19.10
CA ALA A 42 0.88 2.17 -18.29
C ALA A 42 0.94 2.51 -16.80
N ALA A 43 0.76 1.49 -15.97
CA ALA A 43 1.05 1.54 -14.54
C ALA A 43 2.53 1.87 -14.30
N LYS A 44 2.82 2.66 -13.27
CA LYS A 44 4.17 3.19 -12.95
C LYS A 44 4.71 2.68 -11.61
N GLU A 45 3.92 1.88 -10.94
CA GLU A 45 4.20 1.29 -9.65
C GLU A 45 5.59 0.63 -9.62
N PRO A 46 6.33 0.71 -8.50
CA PRO A 46 7.63 0.06 -8.37
C PRO A 46 7.63 -1.42 -8.74
N GLU A 47 6.52 -2.10 -8.48
CA GLU A 47 6.31 -3.50 -8.84
C GLU A 47 6.37 -3.73 -10.38
N ILE A 48 5.91 -2.76 -11.19
CA ILE A 48 6.03 -2.80 -12.67
C ILE A 48 7.49 -2.72 -13.09
N VAL A 49 8.27 -1.86 -12.42
CA VAL A 49 9.71 -1.71 -12.68
C VAL A 49 10.45 -2.99 -12.32
N ASP A 50 10.10 -3.61 -11.19
CA ASP A 50 10.72 -4.86 -10.75
C ASP A 50 10.46 -6.02 -11.72
N VAL A 51 9.21 -6.18 -12.19
CA VAL A 51 8.87 -7.18 -13.21
C VAL A 51 9.62 -6.91 -14.52
N ALA A 52 9.73 -5.64 -14.95
CA ALA A 52 10.49 -5.29 -16.15
C ALA A 52 11.99 -5.61 -16.00
N ASN A 53 12.57 -5.37 -14.82
CA ASN A 53 13.96 -5.69 -14.51
C ASN A 53 14.20 -7.20 -14.54
N LEU A 54 13.32 -7.98 -13.93
CA LEU A 54 13.34 -9.45 -14.00
C LEU A 54 13.28 -9.93 -15.46
N LEU A 55 12.30 -9.45 -16.24
CA LEU A 55 12.13 -9.84 -17.63
C LEU A 55 13.36 -9.50 -18.48
N ASN A 56 13.95 -8.32 -18.28
CA ASN A 56 15.17 -7.91 -18.97
C ASN A 56 16.38 -8.77 -18.56
N ALA A 57 16.52 -9.13 -17.29
CA ALA A 57 17.55 -10.08 -16.85
C ALA A 57 17.38 -11.45 -17.53
N MET A 58 16.14 -11.89 -17.72
CA MET A 58 15.79 -13.10 -18.48
C MET A 58 16.03 -12.98 -20.00
N GLY A 59 16.46 -11.83 -20.50
CA GLY A 59 16.78 -11.57 -21.91
C GLY A 59 15.66 -10.93 -22.72
N ALA A 60 14.61 -10.40 -22.08
CA ALA A 60 13.61 -9.57 -22.75
C ALA A 60 14.20 -8.21 -23.16
N ASN A 61 13.41 -7.43 -23.91
CA ASN A 61 13.74 -6.05 -24.28
C ASN A 61 12.57 -5.14 -23.94
N VAL A 62 12.47 -4.80 -22.66
CA VAL A 62 11.45 -3.92 -22.06
C VAL A 62 12.10 -2.58 -21.72
N LYS A 63 11.51 -1.48 -22.16
CA LYS A 63 11.99 -0.11 -21.91
C LYS A 63 10.86 0.80 -21.47
N GLY A 64 11.15 1.75 -20.59
CA GLY A 64 10.19 2.76 -20.14
C GLY A 64 9.28 2.32 -18.99
N ALA A 65 9.56 1.20 -18.32
CA ALA A 65 8.89 0.85 -17.07
C ALA A 65 9.09 1.95 -16.02
N GLY A 66 8.06 2.26 -15.25
CA GLY A 66 8.03 3.44 -14.35
C GLY A 66 7.63 4.75 -15.03
N THR A 67 7.35 4.73 -16.35
CA THR A 67 6.83 5.87 -17.12
C THR A 67 5.46 5.58 -17.70
N ASP A 68 4.78 6.59 -18.25
CA ASP A 68 3.47 6.42 -18.92
C ASP A 68 3.49 5.49 -20.15
N VAL A 69 4.67 5.23 -20.73
CA VAL A 69 4.80 4.46 -21.97
C VAL A 69 5.86 3.38 -21.88
N ILE A 70 5.43 2.11 -21.89
CA ILE A 70 6.31 0.95 -21.91
C ILE A 70 6.40 0.41 -23.34
N ARG A 71 7.63 0.17 -23.81
CA ARG A 71 7.91 -0.39 -25.13
C ARG A 71 8.60 -1.73 -24.97
N ILE A 72 8.03 -2.76 -25.59
CA ILE A 72 8.54 -4.13 -25.54
C ILE A 72 8.84 -4.58 -26.97
N GLN A 73 10.07 -5.03 -27.23
CA GLN A 73 10.41 -5.74 -28.45
C GLN A 73 10.45 -7.24 -28.14
N GLY A 74 9.53 -8.01 -28.71
CA GLY A 74 9.46 -9.44 -28.45
C GLY A 74 10.70 -10.19 -28.94
N VAL A 75 11.11 -11.19 -28.17
CA VAL A 75 12.30 -12.02 -28.38
C VAL A 75 11.91 -13.49 -28.60
N LYS A 76 12.84 -14.30 -29.11
CA LYS A 76 12.56 -15.71 -29.44
C LYS A 76 12.49 -16.63 -28.22
N ARG A 77 13.22 -16.30 -27.15
CA ARG A 77 13.33 -17.10 -25.92
C ARG A 77 13.72 -16.22 -24.75
N LEU A 78 13.32 -16.64 -23.56
CA LEU A 78 13.82 -16.14 -22.28
C LEU A 78 14.64 -17.26 -21.61
N GLN A 79 15.46 -16.88 -20.64
CA GLN A 79 16.26 -17.82 -19.84
C GLN A 79 15.96 -17.65 -18.34
N GLY A 80 16.23 -18.68 -17.56
CA GLY A 80 16.15 -18.59 -16.10
C GLY A 80 17.25 -17.69 -15.54
N VAL A 81 16.93 -16.97 -14.47
CA VAL A 81 17.86 -16.05 -13.76
C VAL A 81 17.61 -16.08 -12.26
N HIS A 82 18.58 -15.57 -11.50
CA HIS A 82 18.37 -15.16 -10.11
C HIS A 82 18.02 -13.67 -10.08
N HIS A 83 16.99 -13.32 -9.31
CA HIS A 83 16.50 -11.96 -9.15
C HIS A 83 16.11 -11.75 -7.69
N THR A 84 16.51 -10.61 -7.12
CA THR A 84 16.12 -10.20 -5.77
C THR A 84 14.87 -9.33 -5.88
N ILE A 85 13.81 -9.72 -5.18
CA ILE A 85 12.54 -8.96 -5.16
C ILE A 85 12.77 -7.66 -4.39
N ILE A 86 12.16 -6.56 -4.87
CA ILE A 86 12.20 -5.28 -4.15
C ILE A 86 11.50 -5.37 -2.78
N PRO A 87 11.86 -4.51 -1.81
CA PRO A 87 11.16 -4.46 -0.53
C PRO A 87 9.67 -4.11 -0.65
N ASP A 88 8.84 -4.65 0.24
CA ASP A 88 7.40 -4.35 0.28
C ASP A 88 7.15 -2.95 0.88
N ARG A 89 6.96 -1.98 -0.01
CA ARG A 89 6.64 -0.59 0.37
C ARG A 89 5.30 -0.46 1.12
N ILE A 90 4.36 -1.38 0.98
CA ILE A 90 3.09 -1.32 1.72
C ILE A 90 3.30 -1.84 3.14
N GLU A 91 4.09 -2.89 3.33
CA GLU A 91 4.50 -3.31 4.68
C GLU A 91 5.28 -2.19 5.38
N ALA A 92 6.32 -1.65 4.73
CA ALA A 92 7.11 -0.54 5.27
C ALA A 92 6.23 0.66 5.65
N GLY A 93 5.35 1.10 4.75
CA GLY A 93 4.42 2.19 5.01
C GLY A 93 3.44 1.90 6.16
N THR A 94 3.05 0.63 6.36
CA THR A 94 2.21 0.22 7.49
C THR A 94 2.93 0.42 8.81
N PHE A 95 4.21 0.01 8.91
CA PHE A 95 5.02 0.20 10.12
C PHE A 95 5.37 1.68 10.35
N MET A 96 5.65 2.44 9.30
CA MET A 96 5.81 3.90 9.40
C MET A 96 4.57 4.57 10.01
N ILE A 97 3.38 4.22 9.52
CA ILE A 97 2.12 4.77 10.05
C ILE A 97 1.87 4.28 11.47
N ALA A 98 2.16 3.01 11.78
CA ALA A 98 2.01 2.47 13.12
C ALA A 98 2.91 3.20 14.13
N ALA A 99 4.18 3.44 13.79
CA ALA A 99 5.12 4.17 14.63
C ALA A 99 4.62 5.58 14.96
N ALA A 100 4.14 6.31 13.95
CA ALA A 100 3.51 7.61 14.15
C ALA A 100 2.25 7.50 15.03
N ALA A 101 1.36 6.57 14.71
CA ALA A 101 0.06 6.41 15.37
C ALA A 101 0.18 6.07 16.86
N THR A 102 1.14 5.22 17.23
CA THR A 102 1.37 4.83 18.62
C THR A 102 2.32 5.77 19.35
N ARG A 103 2.71 6.90 18.74
CA ARG A 103 3.67 7.86 19.30
C ARG A 103 5.02 7.22 19.65
N GLY A 104 5.42 6.20 18.89
CA GLY A 104 6.65 5.45 19.09
C GLY A 104 7.80 5.97 18.22
N GLU A 105 8.96 5.34 18.37
CA GLU A 105 10.10 5.55 17.50
C GLU A 105 10.50 4.21 16.89
N VAL A 106 10.49 4.13 15.55
CA VAL A 106 10.79 2.91 14.81
C VAL A 106 11.71 3.25 13.64
N VAL A 107 12.76 2.44 13.47
CA VAL A 107 13.57 2.42 12.25
C VAL A 107 13.07 1.26 11.40
N ILE A 108 12.66 1.56 10.16
CA ILE A 108 12.29 0.60 9.15
C ILE A 108 13.50 0.45 8.23
N GLU A 109 14.12 -0.73 8.24
CA GLU A 109 15.29 -1.09 7.43
C GLU A 109 14.87 -1.84 6.16
N ASP A 110 15.78 -1.99 5.21
CA ASP A 110 15.57 -2.65 3.91
C ASP A 110 14.39 -2.04 3.15
N VAL A 111 14.46 -0.72 2.94
CA VAL A 111 13.47 0.03 2.18
C VAL A 111 14.12 0.84 1.08
N ILE A 112 13.34 1.15 0.04
CA ILE A 112 13.72 2.10 -1.01
C ILE A 112 12.89 3.37 -0.77
N PRO A 113 13.46 4.44 -0.16
CA PRO A 113 12.68 5.61 0.26
C PRO A 113 11.85 6.27 -0.85
N GLU A 114 12.35 6.25 -2.07
CA GLU A 114 11.68 6.78 -3.26
C GLU A 114 10.31 6.12 -3.50
N HIS A 115 10.15 4.84 -3.15
CA HIS A 115 8.88 4.12 -3.28
C HIS A 115 7.82 4.57 -2.26
N LEU A 116 8.23 5.34 -1.25
CA LEU A 116 7.44 5.76 -0.10
C LEU A 116 7.23 7.27 -0.01
N GLU A 117 7.72 8.05 -0.98
CA GLU A 117 7.63 9.52 -0.99
C GLU A 117 6.25 10.09 -0.60
N PRO A 118 5.12 9.60 -1.14
CA PRO A 118 3.80 10.15 -0.80
C PRO A 118 3.42 9.90 0.67
N VAL A 119 3.87 8.78 1.23
CA VAL A 119 3.62 8.40 2.62
C VAL A 119 4.48 9.24 3.54
N ILE A 120 5.77 9.39 3.21
CA ILE A 120 6.72 10.26 3.92
C ILE A 120 6.17 11.70 3.97
N ALA A 121 5.73 12.23 2.82
CA ALA A 121 5.18 13.57 2.72
C ALA A 121 3.96 13.75 3.62
N LYS A 122 2.99 12.82 3.59
CA LYS A 122 1.77 12.91 4.40
C LYS A 122 2.02 12.74 5.89
N LEU A 123 2.97 11.87 6.30
CA LEU A 123 3.36 11.76 7.72
C LEU A 123 4.03 13.03 8.23
N ARG A 124 4.92 13.64 7.43
CA ARG A 124 5.53 14.94 7.75
C ARG A 124 4.49 16.06 7.82
N GLU A 125 3.54 16.10 6.88
CA GLU A 125 2.43 17.06 6.86
C GLU A 125 1.54 16.94 8.10
N ALA A 126 1.25 15.72 8.56
CA ALA A 126 0.52 15.49 9.81
C ALA A 126 1.30 15.98 11.04
N GLY A 127 2.64 16.00 10.95
CA GLY A 127 3.53 16.48 11.99
C GLY A 127 4.44 15.42 12.60
N ALA A 128 4.49 14.19 12.05
CA ALA A 128 5.45 13.18 12.47
C ALA A 128 6.88 13.55 12.02
N LEU A 129 7.89 13.16 12.80
CA LEU A 129 9.28 13.29 12.37
C LEU A 129 9.63 12.06 11.52
N VAL A 130 10.06 12.30 10.29
CA VAL A 130 10.47 11.24 9.36
C VAL A 130 11.86 11.58 8.84
N GLU A 131 12.85 10.78 9.24
CA GLU A 131 14.24 10.90 8.83
C GLU A 131 14.52 9.81 7.79
N VAL A 132 15.06 10.20 6.64
CA VAL A 132 15.28 9.31 5.49
C VAL A 132 16.77 9.03 5.38
N GLY A 133 17.15 7.76 5.51
CA GLY A 133 18.48 7.24 5.22
C GLY A 133 18.60 6.74 3.78
N GLU A 134 19.67 5.99 3.49
CA GLU A 134 19.90 5.40 2.16
C GLU A 134 18.97 4.21 1.90
N ASP A 135 18.90 3.29 2.86
CA ASP A 135 18.12 2.04 2.81
C ASP A 135 17.20 1.87 4.03
N SER A 136 16.95 2.97 4.75
CA SER A 136 16.19 2.99 5.98
C SER A 136 15.37 4.26 6.13
N ILE A 137 14.26 4.16 6.87
CA ILE A 137 13.44 5.30 7.26
C ILE A 137 13.18 5.20 8.75
N LYS A 138 13.53 6.25 9.49
CA LYS A 138 13.17 6.40 10.90
C LYS A 138 11.93 7.27 11.02
N VAL A 139 10.92 6.76 11.73
CA VAL A 139 9.70 7.49 12.07
C VAL A 139 9.60 7.64 13.57
N THR A 140 9.50 8.89 14.03
CA THR A 140 9.25 9.23 15.42
C THR A 140 7.91 9.95 15.52
N GLY A 141 6.97 9.32 16.24
CA GLY A 141 5.71 9.94 16.60
C GLY A 141 5.91 11.03 17.64
N ARG A 142 5.03 12.05 17.63
CA ARG A 142 5.18 13.24 18.47
C ARG A 142 4.04 13.34 19.49
N GLU A 143 4.32 13.89 20.66
CA GLU A 143 3.30 14.08 21.71
C GLU A 143 2.23 15.11 21.29
N GLU A 144 2.61 16.08 20.46
CA GLU A 144 1.65 17.06 19.94
C GLU A 144 0.56 16.37 19.09
N PRO A 145 -0.68 16.86 19.15
CA PRO A 145 -1.74 16.36 18.29
C PRO A 145 -1.37 16.50 16.82
N TYR A 146 -1.63 15.44 16.04
CA TYR A 146 -1.39 15.48 14.61
C TYR A 146 -2.38 16.42 13.93
N GLN A 147 -1.91 17.10 12.89
CA GLN A 147 -2.78 17.90 12.04
C GLN A 147 -3.68 16.99 11.19
N PRO A 148 -4.93 17.41 10.92
CA PRO A 148 -5.78 16.68 10.01
C PRO A 148 -5.21 16.73 8.59
N LEU A 149 -5.53 15.72 7.77
CA LEU A 149 -5.01 15.59 6.41
C LEU A 149 -6.11 15.50 5.37
N ASP A 150 -5.83 16.04 4.19
CA ASP A 150 -6.55 15.71 2.96
C ASP A 150 -5.77 14.65 2.17
N ILE A 151 -6.34 13.45 2.03
CA ILE A 151 -5.76 12.32 1.32
C ILE A 151 -6.59 12.01 0.09
N LYS A 152 -5.92 11.89 -1.07
CA LYS A 152 -6.53 11.40 -2.31
C LYS A 152 -5.69 10.24 -2.81
N THR A 153 -6.28 9.05 -2.90
CA THR A 153 -5.60 7.91 -3.49
C THR A 153 -5.51 8.10 -4.99
N LEU A 154 -4.36 7.76 -5.57
CA LEU A 154 -4.05 7.95 -6.99
C LEU A 154 -3.11 6.82 -7.43
N PRO A 155 -3.03 6.50 -8.74
CA PRO A 155 -1.98 5.64 -9.26
C PRO A 155 -0.60 6.17 -8.88
N TYR A 156 0.39 5.29 -8.77
CA TYR A 156 1.76 5.71 -8.44
C TYR A 156 2.27 6.78 -9.43
N PRO A 157 2.94 7.86 -8.97
CA PRO A 157 3.50 8.10 -7.63
C PRO A 157 2.55 8.82 -6.65
N GLY A 158 1.24 8.70 -6.81
CA GLY A 158 0.28 9.24 -5.85
C GLY A 158 0.18 8.43 -4.55
N PHE A 159 -0.62 8.91 -3.59
CA PHE A 159 -0.80 8.20 -2.32
C PHE A 159 -1.42 6.82 -2.56
N PRO A 160 -0.80 5.72 -2.09
CA PRO A 160 -1.24 4.38 -2.42
C PRO A 160 -2.54 4.03 -1.69
N THR A 161 -3.52 3.57 -2.46
CA THR A 161 -4.81 3.08 -1.94
C THR A 161 -4.64 1.96 -0.90
N ASP A 162 -3.56 1.19 -0.96
CA ASP A 162 -3.27 0.13 0.01
C ASP A 162 -2.92 0.63 1.41
N LEU A 163 -2.44 1.88 1.56
CA LEU A 163 -2.13 2.50 2.85
C LEU A 163 -3.22 3.46 3.32
N GLN A 164 -4.30 3.60 2.57
CA GLN A 164 -5.44 4.46 2.94
C GLN A 164 -6.03 4.04 4.29
N SER A 165 -6.27 2.74 4.51
CA SER A 165 -6.87 2.24 5.75
C SER A 165 -5.94 2.37 6.96
N PRO A 166 -4.65 1.96 6.90
CA PRO A 166 -3.67 2.27 7.95
C PRO A 166 -3.61 3.77 8.29
N MET A 167 -3.55 4.65 7.29
CA MET A 167 -3.50 6.09 7.52
C MET A 167 -4.79 6.62 8.15
N THR A 168 -5.94 6.04 7.81
CA THR A 168 -7.22 6.37 8.46
C THR A 168 -7.16 6.09 9.96
N ALA A 169 -6.50 5.00 10.39
CA ALA A 169 -6.34 4.67 11.81
C ALA A 169 -5.62 5.81 12.56
N LEU A 170 -4.48 6.28 12.03
CA LEU A 170 -3.75 7.44 12.57
C LEU A 170 -4.67 8.66 12.72
N LEU A 171 -5.42 8.97 11.66
CA LEU A 171 -6.26 10.16 11.58
C LEU A 171 -7.49 10.12 12.50
N THR A 172 -7.88 8.95 13.03
CA THR A 172 -8.94 8.86 14.03
C THR A 172 -8.62 9.62 15.32
N THR A 173 -7.36 10.01 15.56
CA THR A 173 -6.92 10.77 16.74
C THR A 173 -6.20 12.07 16.38
N ALA A 174 -6.33 12.54 15.12
CA ALA A 174 -5.79 13.84 14.71
C ALA A 174 -6.66 15.00 15.25
N ALA A 175 -6.07 16.17 15.49
CA ALA A 175 -6.80 17.33 16.00
C ALA A 175 -7.56 18.06 14.87
N GLY A 176 -8.73 17.55 14.50
CA GLY A 176 -9.64 18.19 13.56
C GLY A 176 -10.28 17.19 12.58
N THR A 177 -10.72 17.70 11.42
CA THR A 177 -11.41 16.91 10.41
C THR A 177 -10.49 16.62 9.22
N SER A 178 -10.24 15.34 8.96
CA SER A 178 -9.50 14.86 7.79
C SER A 178 -10.47 14.39 6.71
N ILE A 179 -10.07 14.52 5.44
CA ILE A 179 -10.86 14.04 4.29
C ILE A 179 -10.05 13.01 3.52
N ILE A 180 -10.63 11.84 3.31
CA ILE A 180 -10.00 10.75 2.57
C ILE A 180 -10.86 10.45 1.35
N LYS A 181 -10.31 10.65 0.15
CA LYS A 181 -10.95 10.32 -1.12
C LYS A 181 -10.29 9.10 -1.75
N GLU A 182 -11.04 8.03 -1.91
CA GLU A 182 -10.62 6.79 -2.56
C GLU A 182 -10.99 6.79 -4.04
N ASN A 183 -10.03 6.99 -4.95
CA ASN A 183 -10.28 7.06 -6.39
C ASN A 183 -10.03 5.73 -7.12
N ILE A 184 -9.40 4.74 -6.48
CA ILE A 184 -8.99 3.47 -7.11
C ILE A 184 -10.06 2.39 -6.92
N PHE A 185 -10.65 2.28 -5.73
CA PHE A 185 -11.63 1.22 -5.42
C PHE A 185 -12.93 1.78 -4.81
N GLU A 186 -14.07 1.43 -5.39
CA GLU A 186 -15.37 1.99 -4.98
C GLU A 186 -15.80 1.61 -3.55
N ASN A 187 -15.36 0.46 -3.04
CA ASN A 187 -15.83 -0.12 -1.79
C ASN A 187 -14.70 -0.40 -0.78
N ARG A 188 -13.71 0.50 -0.69
CA ARG A 188 -12.52 0.31 0.16
C ARG A 188 -12.67 0.79 1.62
N PHE A 189 -13.79 1.42 1.97
CA PHE A 189 -14.07 1.91 3.32
C PHE A 189 -14.67 0.89 4.29
N ARG A 190 -14.56 -0.43 4.03
CA ARG A 190 -15.18 -1.48 4.88
C ARG A 190 -14.67 -1.48 6.32
N HIS A 191 -13.43 -1.05 6.55
CA HIS A 191 -12.83 -0.89 7.88
C HIS A 191 -13.51 0.20 8.73
N VAL A 192 -14.23 1.14 8.12
CA VAL A 192 -14.83 2.29 8.83
C VAL A 192 -15.87 1.84 9.86
N ASP A 193 -16.68 0.84 9.56
CA ASP A 193 -17.69 0.37 10.50
C ASP A 193 -17.05 -0.29 11.74
N GLU A 194 -15.92 -0.96 11.56
CA GLU A 194 -15.14 -1.52 12.67
C GLU A 194 -14.46 -0.41 13.49
N PHE A 195 -13.96 0.66 12.85
CA PHE A 195 -13.44 1.83 13.57
C PHE A 195 -14.52 2.55 14.36
N LYS A 196 -15.75 2.67 13.83
CA LYS A 196 -16.89 3.23 14.58
C LYS A 196 -17.21 2.40 15.82
N ARG A 197 -17.10 1.07 15.75
CA ARG A 197 -17.27 0.17 16.92
C ARG A 197 -16.20 0.42 17.99
N MET A 198 -15.03 0.92 17.58
CA MET A 198 -13.94 1.37 18.46
C MET A 198 -14.07 2.85 18.87
N GLY A 199 -15.17 3.53 18.52
CA GLY A 199 -15.43 4.92 18.93
C GLY A 199 -14.98 6.00 17.94
N ALA A 200 -14.52 5.65 16.74
CA ALA A 200 -14.15 6.65 15.73
C ALA A 200 -15.37 7.41 15.20
N GLN A 201 -15.21 8.71 14.92
CA GLN A 201 -16.21 9.53 14.27
C GLN A 201 -15.90 9.66 12.78
N ILE A 202 -16.52 8.81 11.97
CA ILE A 202 -16.28 8.76 10.53
C ILE A 202 -17.60 8.72 9.77
N LYS A 203 -17.77 9.62 8.80
CA LYS A 203 -18.88 9.60 7.84
C LYS A 203 -18.37 9.26 6.45
N VAL A 204 -19.00 8.29 5.79
CA VAL A 204 -18.66 7.91 4.40
C VAL A 204 -19.78 8.35 3.48
N GLU A 205 -19.43 9.02 2.40
CA GLU A 205 -20.33 9.42 1.33
C GLU A 205 -19.69 9.10 -0.02
N GLY A 206 -20.17 8.04 -0.66
CA GLY A 206 -19.60 7.51 -1.90
C GLY A 206 -18.13 7.13 -1.72
N ARG A 207 -17.25 7.85 -2.43
CA ARG A 207 -15.80 7.63 -2.43
C ARG A 207 -15.04 8.52 -1.44
N THR A 208 -15.74 9.21 -0.55
CA THR A 208 -15.15 10.13 0.42
C THR A 208 -15.49 9.69 1.83
N ALA A 209 -14.47 9.62 2.69
CA ALA A 209 -14.64 9.51 4.14
C ALA A 209 -14.20 10.82 4.80
N VAL A 210 -15.06 11.33 5.68
CA VAL A 210 -14.79 12.47 6.56
C VAL A 210 -14.51 11.90 7.94
N VAL A 211 -13.30 12.11 8.44
CA VAL A 211 -12.80 11.57 9.71
C VAL A 211 -12.63 12.72 10.68
N GLU A 212 -13.48 12.81 11.69
CA GLU A 212 -13.32 13.74 12.80
C GLU A 212 -12.52 13.01 13.89
N GLY A 213 -11.36 13.57 14.25
CA GLY A 213 -10.52 12.94 15.25
C GLY A 213 -11.12 13.01 16.65
N VAL A 214 -10.91 11.94 17.41
CA VAL A 214 -11.36 11.77 18.79
C VAL A 214 -10.17 11.70 19.73
N ASP A 215 -10.38 12.01 21.01
CA ASP A 215 -9.31 11.98 22.03
C ASP A 215 -8.67 10.58 22.16
N PHE A 216 -9.47 9.53 22.05
CA PHE A 216 -9.01 8.14 22.09
C PHE A 216 -10.00 7.18 21.43
N MET A 217 -9.45 6.11 20.87
CA MET A 217 -10.21 4.92 20.47
C MET A 217 -10.40 4.00 21.68
N SER A 218 -11.46 3.19 21.67
CA SER A 218 -11.77 2.20 22.70
C SER A 218 -11.60 0.78 22.18
N GLY A 219 -11.12 -0.11 23.03
CA GLY A 219 -11.00 -1.53 22.72
C GLY A 219 -12.36 -2.17 22.42
N ALA A 220 -12.41 -3.00 21.39
CA ALA A 220 -13.65 -3.65 20.94
C ALA A 220 -13.38 -5.02 20.31
N ARG A 221 -14.44 -5.81 20.10
CA ARG A 221 -14.35 -7.00 19.23
C ARG A 221 -14.60 -6.56 17.80
N VAL A 222 -13.62 -6.68 16.93
CA VAL A 222 -13.68 -6.23 15.53
C VAL A 222 -13.32 -7.34 14.56
N ARG A 223 -13.61 -7.16 13.27
CA ARG A 223 -13.33 -8.16 12.23
C ARG A 223 -12.60 -7.56 11.03
N ALA A 224 -11.46 -8.14 10.67
CA ALA A 224 -10.79 -7.83 9.41
C ALA A 224 -11.66 -8.31 8.24
N THR A 225 -11.96 -7.42 7.30
CA THR A 225 -12.76 -7.72 6.09
C THR A 225 -11.89 -7.97 4.86
N ASP A 226 -10.63 -7.56 4.92
CA ASP A 226 -9.62 -7.68 3.89
C ASP A 226 -8.23 -7.44 4.50
N LEU A 227 -7.20 -7.63 3.67
CA LEU A 227 -5.80 -7.56 4.07
C LEU A 227 -5.43 -6.22 4.72
N ARG A 228 -5.76 -5.09 4.08
CA ARG A 228 -5.30 -3.77 4.53
C ARG A 228 -6.19 -3.24 5.65
N ALA A 229 -7.48 -3.55 5.63
CA ALA A 229 -8.38 -3.32 6.77
C ALA A 229 -7.88 -4.02 8.04
N GLY A 230 -7.40 -5.26 7.94
CA GLY A 230 -6.88 -5.98 9.10
C GLY A 230 -5.62 -5.34 9.71
N ALA A 231 -4.68 -4.89 8.88
CA ALA A 231 -3.52 -4.13 9.35
C ALA A 231 -3.92 -2.80 10.00
N ALA A 232 -4.91 -2.10 9.43
CA ALA A 232 -5.45 -0.87 9.99
C ALA A 232 -6.13 -1.09 11.36
N LEU A 233 -6.83 -2.22 11.55
CA LEU A 233 -7.40 -2.59 12.84
C LEU A 233 -6.34 -2.89 13.90
N ILE A 234 -5.21 -3.49 13.52
CA ILE A 234 -4.07 -3.67 14.44
C ILE A 234 -3.56 -2.29 14.90
N ILE A 235 -3.34 -1.35 13.98
CA ILE A 235 -2.88 0.00 14.34
C ILE A 235 -3.89 0.70 15.27
N ALA A 236 -5.18 0.68 14.91
CA ALA A 236 -6.23 1.26 15.74
C ALA A 236 -6.29 0.61 17.13
N ALA A 237 -6.09 -0.71 17.22
CA ALA A 237 -6.06 -1.44 18.50
C ALA A 237 -4.88 -1.04 19.38
N LEU A 238 -3.70 -0.81 18.79
CA LEU A 238 -2.51 -0.37 19.52
C LEU A 238 -2.65 1.07 20.06
N MET A 239 -3.47 1.90 19.42
CA MET A 239 -3.83 3.24 19.89
C MET A 239 -4.96 3.24 20.93
N ALA A 240 -5.78 2.19 20.97
CA ALA A 240 -7.01 2.17 21.74
C ALA A 240 -6.78 1.94 23.24
N ARG A 241 -7.71 2.45 24.05
CA ARG A 241 -7.79 2.14 25.49
C ARG A 241 -8.58 0.85 25.70
N GLY A 242 -7.99 -0.10 26.41
CA GLY A 242 -8.61 -1.39 26.72
C GLY A 242 -8.16 -2.50 25.77
N GLU A 243 -8.87 -3.63 25.80
CA GLU A 243 -8.54 -4.81 25.00
C GLU A 243 -9.34 -4.82 23.68
N THR A 244 -8.65 -5.11 22.56
CA THR A 244 -9.28 -5.32 21.26
C THR A 244 -9.08 -6.77 20.83
N ILE A 245 -10.15 -7.41 20.37
CA ILE A 245 -10.11 -8.77 19.80
C ILE A 245 -10.39 -8.64 18.30
N ILE A 246 -9.39 -8.97 17.47
CA ILE A 246 -9.50 -8.92 16.01
C ILE A 246 -9.78 -10.33 15.48
N GLN A 247 -10.90 -10.51 14.80
CA GLN A 247 -11.27 -11.73 14.08
C GLN A 247 -10.96 -11.60 12.58
N GLY A 248 -10.94 -12.72 11.84
CA GLY A 248 -10.69 -12.70 10.38
C GLY A 248 -9.21 -12.51 10.03
N THR A 249 -8.30 -12.93 10.92
CA THR A 249 -6.86 -12.71 10.78
C THR A 249 -6.25 -13.42 9.57
N GLU A 250 -6.93 -14.42 9.00
CA GLU A 250 -6.56 -15.07 7.75
C GLU A 250 -6.45 -14.08 6.57
N HIS A 251 -7.15 -12.94 6.64
CA HIS A 251 -7.00 -11.89 5.65
C HIS A 251 -5.65 -11.17 5.74
N ILE A 252 -5.12 -11.01 6.96
CA ILE A 252 -3.87 -10.31 7.25
C ILE A 252 -2.67 -11.15 6.80
N ASP A 253 -2.73 -12.46 7.03
CA ASP A 253 -1.67 -13.41 6.69
C ASP A 253 -1.37 -13.48 5.18
N ARG A 254 -2.28 -13.00 4.33
CA ARG A 254 -2.11 -12.98 2.88
C ARG A 254 -1.04 -11.99 2.40
N GLY A 255 -0.63 -11.03 3.23
CA GLY A 255 0.28 -9.97 2.80
C GLY A 255 1.10 -9.33 3.91
N TYR A 256 1.14 -9.92 5.11
CA TYR A 256 2.11 -9.58 6.12
C TYR A 256 2.68 -10.83 6.75
N GLU A 257 4.00 -10.99 6.65
CA GLU A 257 4.70 -12.09 7.27
C GLU A 257 4.94 -11.79 8.76
N ASN A 258 4.48 -12.69 9.62
CA ASN A 258 4.72 -12.64 11.07
C ASN A 258 4.45 -11.26 11.70
N ILE A 259 3.37 -10.58 11.27
CA ILE A 259 3.07 -9.21 11.72
C ILE A 259 2.94 -9.10 13.24
N THR A 260 2.37 -10.12 13.89
CA THR A 260 2.26 -10.20 15.35
C THR A 260 3.64 -10.25 16.01
N GLY A 261 4.56 -11.05 15.48
CA GLY A 261 5.93 -11.13 15.98
C GLY A 261 6.69 -9.81 15.81
N LYS A 262 6.58 -9.18 14.63
CA LYS A 262 7.19 -7.87 14.35
C LYS A 262 6.69 -6.79 15.33
N PHE A 263 5.38 -6.67 15.55
CA PHE A 263 4.84 -5.72 16.54
C PHE A 263 5.25 -6.04 17.98
N ARG A 264 5.30 -7.33 18.39
CA ARG A 264 5.79 -7.71 19.72
C ARG A 264 7.25 -7.33 19.92
N ALA A 265 8.10 -7.49 18.90
CA ALA A 265 9.50 -7.09 18.96
C ALA A 265 9.65 -5.57 19.15
N LEU A 266 8.69 -4.78 18.66
CA LEU A 266 8.57 -3.33 18.89
C LEU A 266 7.92 -2.96 20.24
N GLY A 267 7.61 -3.93 21.10
CA GLY A 267 7.04 -3.69 22.43
C GLY A 267 5.51 -3.72 22.52
N ALA A 268 4.80 -4.04 21.43
CA ALA A 268 3.35 -4.14 21.46
C ALA A 268 2.85 -5.30 22.34
N ARG A 269 1.81 -5.03 23.13
CA ARG A 269 1.07 -6.06 23.88
C ARG A 269 0.03 -6.73 22.98
N ILE A 270 0.51 -7.58 22.08
CA ILE A 270 -0.30 -8.32 21.11
C ILE A 270 0.02 -9.81 21.17
N ARG A 271 -1.01 -10.65 21.02
CA ARG A 271 -0.88 -12.10 20.93
C ARG A 271 -1.87 -12.66 19.91
N ARG A 272 -1.55 -13.83 19.38
CA ARG A 272 -2.46 -14.60 18.54
C ARG A 272 -2.99 -15.76 19.36
N GLU A 273 -4.29 -16.00 19.27
CA GLU A 273 -4.99 -17.10 19.91
C GLU A 273 -5.69 -17.90 18.82
N ASP A 274 -5.63 -19.23 18.94
CA ASP A 274 -6.25 -20.19 18.03
C ASP A 274 -7.74 -20.39 18.34
#